data_AF-A0AAD9EV42-F1
#
_entry.id   AF-A0AAD9EV42-F1
#
_cell.length_a   1.000
_cell.length_b   1.000
_cell.length_c   1.000
_cell.angle_alpha   90.00
_cell.angle_beta   90.00
_cell.angle_gamma   90.00
#
_symmetry.space_group_name_H-M   'P 1'
#
loop_
_entity.id
_entity.type
_entity.pdbx_description
1 polymer ?
#
loop_
_entity_poly.entity_id
_entity_poly.type
_entity_poly.pdbx_seq_one_letter_code
_entity_poly.pdbx_strand_id
1 'polypeptide(L)'
;MYRPGRNKWEAECTVCKAKLAHTCVCPIKVQAILKRKWTQTNIGKLCKYFHIYTVRTESLKEYCDFVDIEYRRMLSHSKTRWLSLFPGIERMIQMFPALKAFFLSQQKPPIVIKKFFENEFSEIYLWHMHSLMSAFHTHIQDLEKEKNSIMEVKKIMNSIHTILLERKSNNFMSLKVKGLLAQKRSDGLGKEYDQFCADVQGLYSTCLEYLEKWMTPMEEFSTFTWMDLSEPPEWNDVEACIKFLGEKGVVIDDVKCFDQVTNLKRFTERASGPRRGTSCLFESLKGILFVQYNLKDMSCKDFHAYLLSNRKLLGKISSTAKYRWADKEDEEEKQDEED
;
A
#
# COMPACT_ATOMS: atom_id res chain seq x y z
N MET A 1 30.78 -27.55 -13.25
CA MET A 1 30.81 -26.36 -14.14
C MET A 1 30.18 -25.19 -13.41
N TYR A 2 31.03 -24.40 -12.75
CA TYR A 2 30.71 -23.12 -12.13
C TYR A 2 30.31 -22.12 -13.25
N ARG A 3 29.17 -21.44 -13.11
CA ARG A 3 28.92 -20.18 -13.83
C ARG A 3 29.32 -19.04 -12.89
N PRO A 4 30.44 -18.34 -13.14
CA PRO A 4 30.80 -17.14 -12.41
C PRO A 4 29.96 -15.97 -12.92
N GLY A 5 29.53 -15.07 -12.02
CA GLY A 5 29.06 -13.74 -12.45
C GLY A 5 27.64 -13.32 -12.05
N ARG A 6 26.95 -14.00 -11.11
CA ARG A 6 25.86 -13.32 -10.38
C ARG A 6 26.45 -12.68 -9.14
N ASN A 7 26.68 -11.37 -9.22
CA ASN A 7 27.19 -10.57 -8.11
C ASN A 7 26.29 -10.79 -6.90
N LYS A 8 26.91 -11.07 -5.75
CA LYS A 8 26.25 -11.24 -4.45
C LYS A 8 25.25 -10.10 -4.16
N TRP A 9 25.49 -8.91 -4.71
CA TRP A 9 24.64 -7.72 -4.67
C TRP A 9 23.38 -7.78 -5.53
N GLU A 10 23.34 -8.46 -6.68
CA GLU A 10 22.08 -8.66 -7.41
C GLU A 10 21.19 -9.65 -6.67
N ALA A 11 21.79 -10.68 -6.06
CA ALA A 11 21.08 -11.59 -5.18
C ALA A 11 20.63 -10.88 -3.90
N GLU A 12 21.46 -10.05 -3.27
CA GLU A 12 21.08 -9.27 -2.09
C GLU A 12 20.08 -8.17 -2.43
N CYS A 13 20.17 -7.47 -3.56
CA CYS A 13 19.21 -6.45 -3.97
C CYS A 13 17.86 -7.05 -4.40
N THR A 14 17.85 -8.22 -5.05
CA THR A 14 16.59 -8.91 -5.41
C THR A 14 15.97 -9.61 -4.20
N VAL A 15 16.79 -10.15 -3.28
CA VAL A 15 16.35 -10.69 -2.00
C VAL A 15 15.94 -9.57 -1.03
N CYS A 16 16.55 -8.39 -1.09
CA CYS A 16 16.20 -7.21 -0.27
C CYS A 16 14.93 -6.52 -0.78
N LYS A 17 14.74 -6.41 -2.11
CA LYS A 17 13.52 -5.82 -2.72
C LYS A 17 12.25 -6.54 -2.28
N ALA A 18 12.23 -7.87 -2.33
CA ALA A 18 11.07 -8.64 -1.90
C ALA A 18 11.09 -8.90 -0.40
N LYS A 19 12.22 -9.29 0.20
CA LYS A 19 12.28 -9.76 1.61
C LYS A 19 12.42 -8.60 2.58
N LEU A 20 13.14 -7.52 2.29
CA LEU A 20 13.14 -6.33 3.15
C LEU A 20 11.80 -5.59 3.01
N ALA A 21 11.22 -5.41 1.82
CA ALA A 21 9.87 -4.83 1.72
C ALA A 21 8.77 -5.73 2.34
N HIS A 22 8.78 -7.06 2.10
CA HIS A 22 7.87 -8.00 2.78
C HIS A 22 8.13 -8.13 4.28
N THR A 23 9.33 -7.82 4.79
CA THR A 23 9.67 -7.95 6.22
C THR A 23 9.53 -6.62 6.97
N CYS A 24 9.80 -5.49 6.31
CA CYS A 24 9.77 -4.11 6.81
C CYS A 24 8.36 -3.52 6.81
N VAL A 25 7.53 -3.87 5.81
CA VAL A 25 6.09 -3.58 5.85
C VAL A 25 5.36 -4.85 5.50
N CYS A 26 5.56 -5.91 6.27
CA CYS A 26 4.62 -7.02 6.17
C CYS A 26 3.26 -6.47 6.62
N PRO A 27 2.23 -6.41 5.77
CA PRO A 27 0.89 -6.03 6.21
C PRO A 27 0.47 -6.94 7.38
N ILE A 28 1.03 -8.15 7.48
CA ILE A 28 0.89 -9.12 8.58
C ILE A 28 1.23 -8.54 9.96
N LYS A 29 2.20 -7.62 10.08
CA LYS A 29 2.67 -7.10 11.37
C LYS A 29 1.98 -5.78 11.77
N VAL A 30 1.65 -4.91 10.80
CA VAL A 30 0.68 -3.81 11.03
C VAL A 30 -0.69 -4.40 11.37
N GLN A 31 -1.11 -5.46 10.67
CA GLN A 31 -2.24 -6.31 11.08
C GLN A 31 -2.06 -6.83 12.51
N ALA A 32 -0.86 -7.22 12.95
CA ALA A 32 -0.64 -7.70 14.31
C ALA A 32 -0.86 -6.61 15.37
N ILE A 33 -0.56 -5.34 15.06
CA ILE A 33 -0.83 -4.18 15.92
C ILE A 33 -2.33 -3.89 15.98
N LEU A 34 -2.99 -3.81 14.82
CA LEU A 34 -4.44 -3.64 14.74
C LEU A 34 -5.16 -4.83 15.42
N LYS A 35 -4.62 -6.05 15.28
CA LYS A 35 -5.12 -7.29 15.91
C LYS A 35 -4.90 -7.34 17.41
N ARG A 36 -3.82 -6.74 17.93
CA ARG A 36 -3.55 -6.64 19.38
C ARG A 36 -4.52 -5.67 20.06
N LYS A 37 -4.77 -4.49 19.46
CA LYS A 37 -5.73 -3.51 20.00
C LYS A 37 -7.19 -3.91 19.81
N TRP A 38 -7.52 -4.72 18.80
CA TRP A 38 -8.88 -5.26 18.61
C TRP A 38 -9.11 -6.65 19.25
N THR A 39 -8.16 -7.16 20.05
CA THR A 39 -8.23 -8.45 20.79
C THR A 39 -8.90 -9.62 20.02
N GLN A 40 -8.10 -10.40 19.29
CA GLN A 40 -8.42 -11.82 19.04
C GLN A 40 -9.77 -12.14 18.30
N THR A 41 -10.02 -11.49 17.16
CA THR A 41 -10.86 -11.91 16.00
C THR A 41 -12.35 -12.20 16.23
N ASN A 42 -13.23 -11.19 16.27
CA ASN A 42 -14.66 -11.38 15.98
C ASN A 42 -14.93 -11.61 14.49
N ILE A 43 -14.31 -10.89 13.56
CA ILE A 43 -14.48 -11.13 12.09
C ILE A 43 -14.03 -12.54 11.70
N GLY A 44 -12.85 -12.97 12.13
CA GLY A 44 -12.37 -14.33 11.84
C GLY A 44 -13.24 -15.43 12.46
N LYS A 45 -13.81 -15.20 13.66
CA LYS A 45 -14.76 -16.13 14.29
C LYS A 45 -16.12 -16.09 13.60
N LEU A 46 -16.59 -14.93 13.17
CA LEU A 46 -17.83 -14.70 12.43
C LEU A 46 -17.78 -15.42 11.08
N CYS A 47 -16.72 -15.20 10.30
CA CYS A 47 -16.54 -15.86 9.00
C CYS A 47 -16.48 -17.38 9.18
N LYS A 48 -15.76 -17.89 10.18
CA LYS A 48 -15.73 -19.33 10.49
C LYS A 48 -17.12 -19.86 10.90
N TYR A 49 -17.88 -19.10 11.68
CA TYR A 49 -19.19 -19.52 12.18
C TYR A 49 -20.18 -19.83 11.05
N PHE A 50 -20.17 -19.03 9.99
CA PHE A 50 -21.00 -19.22 8.80
C PHE A 50 -20.37 -20.15 7.75
N HIS A 51 -19.04 -20.15 7.62
CA HIS A 51 -18.36 -21.00 6.64
C HIS A 51 -18.51 -22.49 6.91
N ILE A 52 -18.64 -22.91 8.18
CA ILE A 52 -18.75 -24.32 8.55
C ILE A 52 -20.12 -24.91 8.21
N TYR A 53 -21.20 -24.13 8.26
CA TYR A 53 -22.57 -24.63 8.06
C TYR A 53 -23.39 -23.72 7.16
N THR A 54 -23.80 -24.25 6.00
CA THR A 54 -24.64 -23.55 5.01
C THR A 54 -26.00 -23.17 5.59
N VAL A 55 -26.59 -23.99 6.45
CA VAL A 55 -27.88 -23.71 7.13
C VAL A 55 -27.85 -22.38 7.89
N ARG A 56 -26.72 -22.03 8.53
CA ARG A 56 -26.57 -20.75 9.24
C ARG A 56 -26.50 -19.56 8.28
N THR A 57 -26.01 -19.80 7.07
CA THR A 57 -25.93 -18.77 6.04
C THR A 57 -27.31 -18.48 5.46
N GLU A 58 -28.13 -19.51 5.23
CA GLU A 58 -29.51 -19.33 4.77
C GLU A 58 -30.34 -18.62 5.85
N SER A 59 -30.23 -19.03 7.11
CA SER A 59 -30.88 -18.32 8.21
C SER A 59 -30.43 -16.86 8.28
N LEU A 60 -29.15 -16.55 8.11
CA LEU A 60 -28.70 -15.15 8.07
C LEU A 60 -29.33 -14.33 6.92
N LYS A 61 -29.58 -14.94 5.75
CA LYS A 61 -30.27 -14.25 4.64
C LYS A 61 -31.68 -13.84 5.01
N GLU A 62 -32.41 -14.67 5.77
CA GLU A 62 -33.74 -14.32 6.27
C GLU A 62 -33.68 -13.06 7.15
N TYR A 63 -32.63 -12.90 7.96
CA TYR A 63 -32.44 -11.67 8.75
C TYR A 63 -32.04 -10.48 7.87
N CYS A 64 -31.21 -10.70 6.85
CA CYS A 64 -30.87 -9.68 5.86
C CYS A 64 -32.14 -9.16 5.16
N ASP A 65 -33.00 -10.05 4.68
CA ASP A 65 -34.28 -9.70 4.06
C ASP A 65 -35.21 -8.99 5.04
N PHE A 66 -35.25 -9.43 6.31
CA PHE A 66 -36.05 -8.81 7.36
C PHE A 66 -35.63 -7.35 7.67
N VAL A 67 -34.33 -7.05 7.62
CA VAL A 67 -33.82 -5.69 7.85
C VAL A 67 -33.61 -4.89 6.56
N ASP A 68 -34.11 -5.39 5.42
CA ASP A 68 -33.98 -4.78 4.09
C ASP A 68 -32.52 -4.48 3.69
N ILE A 69 -31.64 -5.48 3.90
CA ILE A 69 -30.22 -5.41 3.55
C ILE A 69 -29.88 -6.51 2.54
N GLU A 70 -29.21 -6.15 1.46
CA GLU A 70 -28.68 -7.11 0.51
C GLU A 70 -27.62 -8.03 1.16
N TYR A 71 -27.84 -9.34 1.11
CA TYR A 71 -26.88 -10.32 1.60
C TYR A 71 -25.56 -10.26 0.83
N ARG A 72 -24.45 -10.22 1.56
CA ARG A 72 -23.10 -10.29 1.00
C ARG A 72 -22.33 -11.47 1.57
N ARG A 73 -21.77 -12.29 0.68
CA ARG A 73 -20.98 -13.46 1.10
C ARG A 73 -19.82 -13.03 1.99
N MET A 74 -19.75 -13.54 3.21
CA MET A 74 -18.63 -13.26 4.12
C MET A 74 -17.31 -13.79 3.54
N LEU A 75 -16.25 -12.98 3.60
CA LEU A 75 -14.93 -13.37 3.10
C LEU A 75 -14.22 -14.28 4.11
N SER A 76 -13.92 -15.50 3.69
CA SER A 76 -13.05 -16.41 4.45
C SER A 76 -11.65 -15.82 4.51
N HIS A 77 -11.15 -15.72 5.73
CA HIS A 77 -9.90 -15.04 6.02
C HIS A 77 -8.73 -16.01 6.16
N SER A 78 -7.70 -15.84 5.31
CA SER A 78 -6.36 -16.27 5.68
C SER A 78 -5.84 -15.36 6.80
N LYS A 79 -5.09 -15.93 7.75
CA LYS A 79 -4.67 -15.29 9.02
C LYS A 79 -3.78 -14.04 8.86
N THR A 80 -3.49 -13.61 7.62
CA THR A 80 -2.32 -12.77 7.29
C THR A 80 -2.52 -11.77 6.14
N ARG A 81 -3.67 -11.68 5.44
CA ARG A 81 -3.79 -10.81 4.25
C ARG A 81 -4.67 -9.59 4.48
N TRP A 82 -4.05 -8.41 4.49
CA TRP A 82 -4.67 -7.09 4.63
C TRP A 82 -5.71 -6.85 3.54
N LEU A 83 -5.37 -7.19 2.29
CA LEU A 83 -6.23 -7.06 1.13
C LEU A 83 -7.51 -7.90 1.21
N SER A 84 -7.54 -8.95 2.04
CA SER A 84 -8.78 -9.67 2.32
C SER A 84 -9.56 -9.04 3.48
N LEU A 85 -8.89 -8.30 4.38
CA LEU A 85 -9.46 -7.84 5.66
C LEU A 85 -10.25 -6.59 5.50
N PHE A 86 -9.74 -5.69 4.65
CA PHE A 86 -10.45 -4.49 4.27
C PHE A 86 -11.84 -4.80 3.69
N PRO A 87 -11.98 -5.62 2.61
CA PRO A 87 -13.30 -5.98 2.09
C PRO A 87 -14.10 -6.87 3.05
N GLY A 88 -13.45 -7.58 3.98
CA GLY A 88 -14.13 -8.34 5.03
C GLY A 88 -14.84 -7.46 6.05
N ILE A 89 -14.20 -6.35 6.47
CA ILE A 89 -14.79 -5.33 7.35
C ILE A 89 -15.91 -4.60 6.62
N GLU A 90 -15.68 -4.22 5.37
CA GLU A 90 -16.70 -3.55 4.55
C GLU A 90 -18.00 -4.36 4.48
N ARG A 91 -17.92 -5.67 4.21
CA ARG A 91 -19.09 -6.56 4.19
C ARG A 91 -19.74 -6.72 5.57
N MET A 92 -18.94 -6.76 6.64
CA MET A 92 -19.48 -6.82 8.01
C MET A 92 -20.24 -5.54 8.37
N ILE A 93 -19.75 -4.38 7.95
CA ILE A 93 -20.43 -3.08 8.15
C ILE A 93 -21.76 -3.08 7.38
N GLN A 94 -21.75 -3.48 6.11
CA GLN A 94 -22.95 -3.51 5.26
C GLN A 94 -24.05 -4.41 5.84
N MET A 95 -23.68 -5.53 6.45
CA MET A 95 -24.62 -6.47 7.08
C MET A 95 -24.75 -6.29 8.59
N PHE A 96 -24.23 -5.20 9.16
CA PHE A 96 -24.12 -5.07 10.62
C PHE A 96 -25.46 -5.21 11.37
N PRO A 97 -26.57 -4.58 10.92
CA PRO A 97 -27.87 -4.73 11.57
C PRO A 97 -28.39 -6.17 11.54
N ALA A 98 -28.30 -6.84 10.38
CA ALA A 98 -28.72 -8.24 10.21
C ALA A 98 -27.89 -9.18 11.10
N LEU A 99 -26.57 -8.98 11.12
CA LEU A 99 -25.66 -9.76 11.95
C LEU A 99 -25.94 -9.54 13.45
N LYS A 100 -26.18 -8.31 13.88
CA LYS A 100 -26.55 -7.98 15.27
C LYS A 100 -27.84 -8.71 15.66
N ALA A 101 -28.89 -8.58 14.86
CA ALA A 101 -30.17 -9.24 15.12
C ALA A 101 -30.04 -10.78 15.15
N PHE A 102 -29.31 -11.35 14.20
CA PHE A 102 -29.04 -12.79 14.14
C PHE A 102 -28.35 -13.26 15.42
N PHE A 103 -27.18 -12.72 15.78
CA PHE A 103 -26.40 -13.24 16.92
C PHE A 103 -27.05 -12.99 18.28
N LEU A 104 -27.83 -11.92 18.42
CA LEU A 104 -28.54 -11.63 19.67
C LEU A 104 -29.78 -12.51 19.86
N SER A 105 -30.38 -13.02 18.78
CA SER A 105 -31.54 -13.92 18.85
C SER A 105 -31.19 -15.41 18.96
N GLN A 106 -29.94 -15.79 18.66
CA GLN A 106 -29.50 -17.17 18.84
C GLN A 106 -29.52 -17.59 20.33
N GLN A 107 -29.92 -18.83 20.62
CA GLN A 107 -29.89 -19.36 21.99
C GLN A 107 -28.47 -19.63 22.51
N LYS A 108 -27.55 -20.06 21.64
CA LYS A 108 -26.16 -20.41 22.01
C LYS A 108 -25.11 -19.80 21.07
N PRO A 109 -25.04 -18.46 20.92
CA PRO A 109 -24.02 -17.81 20.10
C PRO A 109 -22.65 -17.90 20.77
N PRO A 110 -21.54 -17.84 20.01
CA PRO A 110 -20.21 -17.71 20.60
C PRO A 110 -20.11 -16.45 21.48
N ILE A 111 -19.76 -16.61 22.76
CA ILE A 111 -19.80 -15.55 23.79
C ILE A 111 -19.06 -14.28 23.35
N VAL A 112 -17.91 -14.43 22.70
CA VAL A 112 -17.10 -13.28 22.26
C VAL A 112 -17.81 -12.47 21.16
N ILE A 113 -18.49 -13.17 20.24
CA ILE A 113 -19.27 -12.52 19.15
C ILE A 113 -20.51 -11.86 19.74
N LYS A 114 -21.17 -12.52 20.71
CA LYS A 114 -22.32 -11.94 21.40
C LYS A 114 -21.95 -10.63 22.11
N LYS A 115 -20.89 -10.64 22.92
CA LYS A 115 -20.36 -9.44 23.61
C LYS A 115 -19.99 -8.31 22.64
N PHE A 116 -19.52 -8.66 21.44
CA PHE A 116 -19.26 -7.68 20.39
C PHE A 116 -20.55 -7.00 19.93
N PHE A 117 -21.59 -7.75 19.58
CA PHE A 117 -22.86 -7.15 19.13
C PHE A 117 -23.68 -6.50 20.25
N GLU A 118 -23.46 -6.89 21.52
CA GLU A 118 -24.03 -6.23 22.71
C GLU A 118 -23.37 -4.87 23.00
N ASN A 119 -22.14 -4.63 22.53
CA ASN A 119 -21.45 -3.36 22.75
C ASN A 119 -21.92 -2.30 21.73
N GLU A 120 -22.46 -1.20 22.26
CA GLU A 120 -22.99 -0.06 21.50
C GLU A 120 -21.95 0.71 20.67
N PHE A 121 -20.65 0.54 20.96
CA PHE A 121 -19.55 1.15 20.20
C PHE A 121 -18.96 0.23 19.13
N SER A 122 -19.38 -1.03 19.05
CA SER A 122 -18.78 -2.00 18.13
C SER A 122 -18.88 -1.59 16.66
N GLU A 123 -20.02 -1.04 16.24
CA GLU A 123 -20.17 -0.51 14.88
C GLU A 123 -19.23 0.68 14.63
N ILE A 124 -19.12 1.58 15.62
CA ILE A 124 -18.26 2.76 15.57
C ILE A 124 -16.80 2.35 15.40
N TYR A 125 -16.35 1.33 16.13
CA TYR A 125 -15.03 0.73 15.96
C TYR A 125 -14.83 0.16 14.55
N LEU A 126 -15.82 -0.53 13.97
CA LEU A 126 -15.71 -1.04 12.60
C LEU A 126 -15.56 0.09 11.58
N TRP A 127 -16.37 1.15 11.70
CA TRP A 127 -16.28 2.32 10.81
C TRP A 127 -14.94 3.05 10.93
N HIS A 128 -14.42 3.21 12.15
CA HIS A 128 -13.10 3.79 12.35
C HIS A 128 -12.01 2.91 11.74
N MET A 129 -12.08 1.60 11.95
CA MET A 129 -11.15 0.64 11.36
C MET A 129 -11.20 0.65 9.84
N HIS A 130 -12.39 0.73 9.24
CA HIS A 130 -12.53 0.88 7.80
C HIS A 130 -11.82 2.16 7.30
N SER A 131 -12.05 3.29 7.96
CA SER A 131 -11.37 4.56 7.65
C SER A 131 -9.85 4.46 7.79
N LEU A 132 -9.35 3.86 8.86
CA LEU A 132 -7.92 3.65 9.06
C LEU A 132 -7.35 2.73 7.98
N MET A 133 -8.04 1.63 7.67
CA MET A 133 -7.56 0.66 6.71
C MET A 133 -7.57 1.18 5.28
N SER A 134 -8.52 2.05 4.93
CA SER A 134 -8.53 2.72 3.63
C SER A 134 -7.25 3.52 3.39
N ALA A 135 -6.68 4.15 4.42
CA ALA A 135 -5.45 4.94 4.32
C ALA A 135 -4.21 4.11 3.98
N PHE A 136 -4.19 2.82 4.29
CA PHE A 136 -3.08 1.95 3.90
C PHE A 136 -3.38 1.14 2.65
N HIS A 137 -4.64 1.00 2.23
CA HIS A 137 -5.02 0.02 1.21
C HIS A 137 -4.28 0.26 -0.12
N THR A 138 -4.33 1.48 -0.64
CA THR A 138 -3.65 1.89 -1.88
C THR A 138 -2.13 1.75 -1.76
N HIS A 139 -1.56 2.23 -0.67
CA HIS A 139 -0.12 2.16 -0.40
C HIS A 139 0.39 0.72 -0.25
N ILE A 140 -0.41 -0.20 0.30
CA ILE A 140 -0.08 -1.62 0.37
C ILE A 140 -0.08 -2.24 -1.02
N GLN A 141 -1.03 -1.89 -1.89
CA GLN A 141 -1.01 -2.34 -3.28
C GLN A 141 0.26 -1.85 -4.01
N ASP A 142 0.68 -0.62 -3.74
CA ASP A 142 1.93 -0.09 -4.28
C ASP A 142 3.15 -0.85 -3.75
N LEU A 143 3.22 -1.13 -2.46
CA LEU A 143 4.31 -1.91 -1.85
C LEU A 143 4.41 -3.35 -2.35
N GLU A 144 3.29 -3.96 -2.75
CA GLU A 144 3.25 -5.34 -3.27
C GLU A 144 3.67 -5.45 -4.76
N LYS A 145 3.94 -4.34 -5.45
CA LYS A 145 4.47 -4.36 -6.83
C LYS A 145 5.84 -5.05 -6.88
N GLU A 146 6.05 -5.93 -7.88
CA GLU A 146 7.26 -6.76 -8.01
C GLU A 146 8.58 -5.98 -8.18
N LYS A 147 8.52 -4.70 -8.58
CA LYS A 147 9.68 -3.92 -9.03
C LYS A 147 9.91 -2.61 -8.28
N ASN A 148 9.53 -2.56 -7.00
CA ASN A 148 9.82 -1.40 -6.18
C ASN A 148 11.32 -1.27 -5.86
N SER A 149 11.85 -0.07 -6.05
CA SER A 149 13.13 0.40 -5.55
C SER A 149 13.03 0.76 -4.07
N ILE A 150 14.17 0.84 -3.39
CA ILE A 150 14.21 1.23 -1.98
C ILE A 150 13.69 2.65 -1.74
N MET A 151 13.90 3.54 -2.71
CA MET A 151 13.40 4.92 -2.66
C MET A 151 11.88 4.99 -2.82
N GLU A 152 11.30 4.20 -3.73
CA GLU A 152 9.83 4.08 -3.86
C GLU A 152 9.22 3.53 -2.57
N VAL A 153 9.83 2.50 -1.96
CA VAL A 153 9.38 1.98 -0.66
C VAL A 153 9.46 3.05 0.43
N LYS A 154 10.58 3.78 0.53
CA LYS A 154 10.75 4.88 1.51
C LYS A 154 9.70 5.98 1.31
N LYS A 155 9.42 6.37 0.06
CA LYS A 155 8.38 7.35 -0.27
C LYS A 155 6.99 6.89 0.15
N ILE A 156 6.63 5.64 -0.17
CA ILE A 156 5.33 5.09 0.23
C ILE A 156 5.20 5.06 1.76
N MET A 157 6.25 4.63 2.46
CA MET A 157 6.24 4.62 3.93
C MET A 157 6.14 6.02 4.55
N ASN A 158 6.88 7.00 4.03
CA ASN A 158 6.78 8.40 4.44
C ASN A 158 5.35 8.93 4.23
N SER A 159 4.74 8.65 3.07
CA SER A 159 3.37 9.07 2.78
C SER A 159 2.37 8.51 3.80
N ILE A 160 2.46 7.21 4.13
CA ILE A 160 1.64 6.59 5.19
C ILE A 160 1.90 7.29 6.54
N HIS A 161 3.16 7.51 6.90
CA HIS A 161 3.54 8.14 8.17
C HIS A 161 2.93 9.54 8.29
N THR A 162 3.07 10.38 7.27
CA THR A 162 2.47 11.73 7.22
C THR A 162 0.96 11.69 7.40
N ILE A 163 0.25 10.82 6.66
CA ILE A 163 -1.21 10.68 6.77
C ILE A 163 -1.62 10.31 8.20
N LEU A 164 -0.93 9.37 8.84
CA LEU A 164 -1.26 8.95 10.21
C LEU A 164 -0.92 10.02 11.24
N LEU A 165 0.18 10.75 11.02
CA LEU A 165 0.60 11.85 11.88
C LEU A 165 -0.42 12.98 11.84
N GLU A 166 -0.87 13.38 10.65
CA GLU A 166 -1.92 14.39 10.45
C GLU A 166 -3.26 13.95 11.05
N ARG A 167 -3.65 12.68 10.83
CA ARG A 167 -4.87 12.13 11.42
C ARG A 167 -4.80 12.12 12.95
N LYS A 168 -3.65 11.80 13.52
CA LYS A 168 -3.43 11.82 14.97
C LYS A 168 -3.51 13.24 15.52
N SER A 169 -2.75 14.18 14.95
CA SER A 169 -2.65 15.57 15.41
C SER A 169 -3.99 16.30 15.36
N ASN A 170 -4.81 16.01 14.34
CA ASN A 170 -6.13 16.60 14.17
C ASN A 170 -7.26 15.81 14.84
N ASN A 171 -6.96 14.77 15.62
CA ASN A 171 -7.96 13.88 16.20
C ASN A 171 -8.98 13.37 15.16
N PHE A 172 -8.49 13.03 13.97
CA PHE A 172 -9.31 12.74 12.81
C PHE A 172 -10.18 11.49 13.03
N MET A 173 -11.46 11.66 12.73
CA MET A 173 -12.49 10.64 12.65
C MET A 173 -13.38 10.98 11.45
N SER A 174 -13.85 9.96 10.72
CA SER A 174 -14.76 10.17 9.60
C SER A 174 -16.09 10.77 10.07
N LEU A 175 -16.80 11.47 9.17
CA LEU A 175 -18.11 12.05 9.48
C LEU A 175 -19.11 11.01 9.98
N LYS A 176 -19.08 9.79 9.39
CA LYS A 176 -19.90 8.67 9.84
C LYS A 176 -19.63 8.29 11.30
N VAL A 177 -18.35 8.20 11.70
CA VAL A 177 -17.97 7.91 13.10
C VAL A 177 -18.42 9.04 14.01
N LYS A 178 -18.19 10.30 13.64
CA LYS A 178 -18.61 11.47 14.42
C LYS A 178 -20.13 11.51 14.62
N GLY A 179 -20.91 11.22 13.58
CA GLY A 179 -22.37 11.15 13.66
C GLY A 179 -22.86 10.08 14.63
N LEU A 180 -22.31 8.86 14.54
CA LEU A 180 -22.65 7.78 15.48
C LEU A 180 -22.24 8.11 16.92
N LEU A 181 -21.07 8.72 17.12
CA LEU A 181 -20.62 9.13 18.45
C LEU A 181 -21.49 10.23 19.06
N ALA A 182 -21.94 11.20 18.25
CA ALA A 182 -22.84 12.26 18.71
C ALA A 182 -24.15 11.66 19.26
N GLN A 183 -24.71 10.65 18.58
CA GLN A 183 -25.87 9.90 19.05
C GLN A 183 -25.59 9.18 20.38
N LYS A 184 -24.46 8.47 20.50
CA LYS A 184 -24.13 7.79 21.77
C LYS A 184 -23.89 8.75 22.92
N ARG A 185 -23.42 9.96 22.64
CA ARG A 185 -23.28 11.01 23.65
C ARG A 185 -24.63 11.52 24.15
N SER A 186 -25.62 11.70 23.27
CA SER A 186 -26.98 12.02 23.71
C SER A 186 -27.64 10.90 24.52
N ASP A 187 -27.24 9.65 24.28
CA ASP A 187 -27.71 8.47 25.02
C ASP A 187 -27.06 8.33 26.42
N GLY A 188 -26.20 9.27 26.84
CA GLY A 188 -25.56 9.28 28.16
C GLY A 188 -24.25 8.49 28.27
N LEU A 189 -23.71 7.96 27.17
CA LEU A 189 -22.50 7.12 27.15
C LEU A 189 -21.20 7.95 27.04
N GLY A 190 -21.06 8.97 27.90
CA GLY A 190 -19.93 9.90 27.87
C GLY A 190 -18.58 9.24 28.20
N LYS A 191 -18.56 8.30 29.15
CA LYS A 191 -17.32 7.61 29.57
C LYS A 191 -16.77 6.72 28.46
N GLU A 192 -17.65 5.99 27.78
CA GLU A 192 -17.30 5.12 26.66
C GLU A 192 -16.87 5.93 25.44
N TYR A 193 -17.45 7.12 25.23
CA TYR A 193 -16.98 8.07 24.23
C TYR A 193 -15.52 8.49 24.48
N ASP A 194 -15.19 8.87 25.71
CA ASP A 194 -13.82 9.28 26.06
C ASP A 194 -12.84 8.10 25.90
N GLN A 195 -13.25 6.89 26.31
CA GLN A 195 -12.47 5.68 26.11
C GLN A 195 -12.23 5.40 24.62
N PHE A 196 -13.25 5.53 23.78
CA PHE A 196 -13.11 5.37 22.33
C PHE A 196 -12.10 6.36 21.76
N CYS A 197 -12.16 7.64 22.17
CA CYS A 197 -11.23 8.67 21.71
C CYS A 197 -9.78 8.36 22.14
N ALA A 198 -9.58 7.91 23.38
CA ALA A 198 -8.29 7.47 23.87
C ALA A 198 -7.75 6.25 23.10
N ASP A 199 -8.63 5.28 22.80
CA ASP A 199 -8.28 4.08 22.04
C ASP A 199 -7.85 4.43 20.61
N VAL A 200 -8.54 5.37 19.95
CA VAL A 200 -8.18 5.90 18.62
C VAL A 200 -6.82 6.60 18.65
N GLN A 201 -6.58 7.49 19.61
CA GLN A 201 -5.30 8.17 19.75
C GLN A 201 -4.15 7.20 20.03
N GLY A 202 -4.41 6.23 20.91
CA GLY A 202 -3.48 5.14 21.15
C GLY A 202 -3.21 4.36 19.86
N LEU A 203 -4.24 4.04 19.07
CA LEU A 203 -4.10 3.26 17.84
C LEU A 203 -3.18 3.95 16.84
N TYR A 204 -3.38 5.24 16.58
CA TYR A 204 -2.49 6.01 15.74
C TYR A 204 -1.05 6.03 16.27
N SER A 205 -0.88 6.21 17.58
CA SER A 205 0.45 6.21 18.21
C SER A 205 1.18 4.89 18.00
N THR A 206 0.51 3.76 18.22
CA THR A 206 1.11 2.44 18.01
C THR A 206 1.42 2.17 16.53
N CYS A 207 0.59 2.66 15.60
CA CYS A 207 0.87 2.56 14.17
C CYS A 207 2.11 3.39 13.77
N LEU A 208 2.22 4.63 14.27
CA LEU A 208 3.35 5.52 14.00
C LEU A 208 4.65 4.96 14.58
N GLU A 209 4.68 4.60 15.86
CA GLU A 209 5.85 3.98 16.52
C GLU A 209 6.35 2.75 15.75
N TYR A 210 5.41 1.95 15.25
CA TYR A 210 5.75 0.78 14.46
C TYR A 210 6.33 1.16 13.10
N LEU A 211 5.70 2.09 12.36
CA LEU A 211 6.23 2.54 11.08
C LEU A 211 7.64 3.12 11.24
N GLU A 212 7.83 4.01 12.23
CA GLU A 212 9.12 4.63 12.54
C GLU A 212 10.20 3.58 12.78
N LYS A 213 9.92 2.55 13.58
CA LYS A 213 10.84 1.44 13.82
C LYS A 213 11.32 0.75 12.53
N TRP A 214 10.51 0.70 11.49
CA TRP A 214 10.88 0.10 10.19
C TRP A 214 11.46 1.10 9.19
N MET A 215 11.20 2.38 9.38
CA MET A 215 11.80 3.45 8.59
C MET A 215 13.22 3.74 9.05
N THR A 216 13.54 3.60 10.35
CA THR A 216 14.88 3.87 10.90
C THR A 216 16.01 3.16 10.14
N PRO A 217 15.95 1.84 9.86
CA PRO A 217 16.99 1.17 9.09
C PRO A 217 17.09 1.69 7.65
N MET A 218 16.02 2.24 7.08
CA MET A 218 16.04 2.77 5.71
C MET A 218 16.76 4.12 5.60
N GLU A 219 17.03 4.78 6.73
CA GLU A 219 17.79 6.04 6.73
C GLU A 219 19.24 5.86 6.29
N GLU A 220 19.81 4.65 6.39
CA GLU A 220 21.13 4.35 5.83
C GLU A 220 21.19 4.54 4.31
N PHE A 221 20.03 4.48 3.64
CA PHE A 221 19.90 4.67 2.19
C PHE A 221 19.48 6.10 1.81
N SER A 222 19.49 7.04 2.75
CA SER A 222 19.16 8.45 2.47
C SER A 222 20.07 9.09 1.41
N THR A 223 21.30 8.60 1.25
CA THR A 223 22.25 9.03 0.19
C THR A 223 21.76 8.73 -1.23
N PHE A 224 20.77 7.85 -1.40
CA PHE A 224 20.17 7.50 -2.69
C PHE A 224 18.96 8.38 -3.04
N THR A 225 18.61 9.38 -2.23
CA THR A 225 17.36 10.14 -2.40
C THR A 225 17.27 10.83 -3.75
N TRP A 226 18.38 11.38 -4.25
CA TRP A 226 18.46 12.03 -5.57
C TRP A 226 18.05 11.12 -6.75
N MET A 227 18.10 9.79 -6.59
CA MET A 227 17.78 8.83 -7.65
C MET A 227 16.30 8.77 -7.99
N ASP A 228 15.44 9.36 -7.17
CA ASP A 228 14.02 9.47 -7.48
C ASP A 228 13.71 10.51 -8.56
N LEU A 229 14.69 11.39 -8.86
CA LEU A 229 14.63 12.46 -9.85
C LEU A 229 13.38 13.35 -9.72
N SER A 230 12.84 13.51 -8.50
CA SER A 230 11.78 14.51 -8.28
C SER A 230 12.31 15.92 -8.47
N GLU A 231 13.60 16.13 -8.22
CA GLU A 231 14.34 17.37 -8.47
C GLU A 231 15.61 17.06 -9.29
N PRO A 232 16.19 18.06 -9.98
CA PRO A 232 17.47 17.89 -10.67
C PRO A 232 18.56 17.44 -9.68
N PRO A 233 19.32 16.37 -9.98
CA PRO A 233 20.31 15.85 -9.05
C PRO A 233 21.45 16.85 -8.81
N GLU A 234 21.80 17.08 -7.54
CA GLU A 234 22.98 17.83 -7.16
C GLU A 234 24.20 16.91 -7.04
N TRP A 235 25.37 17.43 -7.41
CA TRP A 235 26.60 16.63 -7.35
C TRP A 235 26.95 16.22 -5.92
N ASN A 236 26.68 17.06 -4.92
CA ASN A 236 26.94 16.74 -3.51
C ASN A 236 26.19 15.46 -3.06
N ASP A 237 24.95 15.28 -3.51
CA ASP A 237 24.16 14.09 -3.20
C ASP A 237 24.70 12.84 -3.89
N VAL A 238 25.14 12.98 -5.15
CA VAL A 238 25.76 11.89 -5.90
C VAL A 238 27.11 11.50 -5.29
N GLU A 239 27.93 12.48 -4.91
CA GLU A 239 29.22 12.25 -4.26
C GLU A 239 29.04 11.51 -2.93
N ALA A 240 28.04 11.89 -2.13
CA ALA A 240 27.69 11.17 -0.89
C ALA A 240 27.32 9.70 -1.17
N CYS A 241 26.57 9.45 -2.25
CA CYS A 241 26.24 8.09 -2.70
C CYS A 241 27.49 7.31 -3.14
N ILE A 242 28.41 7.93 -3.87
CA ILE A 242 29.66 7.30 -4.31
C ILE A 242 30.53 6.93 -3.10
N LYS A 243 30.69 7.83 -2.13
CA LYS A 243 31.43 7.56 -0.89
C LYS A 243 30.83 6.38 -0.13
N PHE A 244 29.50 6.38 0.05
CA PHE A 244 28.79 5.28 0.69
C PHE A 244 29.02 3.94 -0.04
N LEU A 245 28.96 3.93 -1.37
CA LEU A 245 29.21 2.74 -2.19
C LEU A 245 30.68 2.27 -2.10
N GLY A 246 31.62 3.21 -2.03
CA GLY A 246 33.05 2.95 -1.81
C GLY A 246 33.32 2.25 -0.48
N GLU A 247 32.68 2.68 0.61
CA GLU A 247 32.76 2.01 1.92
C GLU A 247 32.24 0.56 1.88
N LYS A 248 31.36 0.23 0.93
CA LYS A 248 30.84 -1.13 0.70
C LYS A 248 31.64 -1.91 -0.36
N GLY A 249 32.75 -1.35 -0.84
CA GLY A 249 33.65 -2.00 -1.80
C GLY A 249 33.22 -1.89 -3.27
N VAL A 250 32.32 -0.95 -3.59
CA VAL A 250 31.92 -0.67 -4.98
C VAL A 250 32.79 0.46 -5.51
N VAL A 251 33.59 0.14 -6.53
CA VAL A 251 34.45 1.13 -7.21
C VAL A 251 33.64 1.82 -8.30
N ILE A 252 33.60 3.15 -8.25
CA ILE A 252 32.95 4.01 -9.23
C ILE A 252 34.01 4.96 -9.80
N ASP A 253 34.04 5.07 -11.13
CA ASP A 253 34.78 6.11 -11.83
C ASP A 253 34.01 7.43 -11.67
N ASP A 254 34.49 8.26 -10.76
CA ASP A 254 33.88 9.53 -10.35
C ASP A 254 33.89 10.56 -11.47
N VAL A 255 34.96 10.62 -12.26
CA VAL A 255 35.08 11.49 -13.44
C VAL A 255 34.00 11.15 -14.46
N LYS A 256 33.87 9.87 -14.83
CA LYS A 256 32.83 9.43 -15.77
C LYS A 256 31.42 9.60 -15.19
N CYS A 257 31.26 9.38 -13.88
CA CYS A 257 29.98 9.57 -13.20
C CYS A 257 29.53 11.04 -13.23
N PHE A 258 30.47 11.98 -13.01
CA PHE A 258 30.20 13.42 -13.09
C PHE A 258 29.66 13.83 -14.46
N ASP A 259 30.28 13.36 -15.54
CA ASP A 259 29.83 13.63 -16.90
C ASP A 259 28.42 13.07 -17.15
N GLN A 260 28.15 11.85 -16.68
CA GLN A 260 26.84 11.20 -16.81
C GLN A 260 25.75 11.95 -16.04
N VAL A 261 26.04 12.37 -14.81
CA VAL A 261 25.10 13.12 -13.97
C VAL A 261 24.86 14.51 -14.51
N THR A 262 25.88 15.17 -15.07
CA THR A 262 25.71 16.48 -15.73
C THR A 262 24.74 16.38 -16.91
N ASN A 263 24.85 15.31 -17.70
CA ASN A 263 23.91 15.03 -18.78
C ASN A 263 22.49 14.74 -18.25
N LEU A 264 22.38 13.96 -17.17
CA LEU A 264 21.11 13.67 -16.51
C LEU A 264 20.45 14.94 -15.98
N LYS A 265 21.21 15.82 -15.31
CA LYS A 265 20.73 17.09 -14.78
C LYS A 265 20.16 17.99 -15.89
N ARG A 266 20.90 18.18 -16.98
CA ARG A 266 20.43 18.93 -18.16
C ARG A 266 19.16 18.33 -18.76
N PHE A 267 19.00 17.01 -18.71
CA PHE A 267 17.79 16.34 -19.19
C PHE A 267 16.61 16.58 -18.25
N THR A 268 16.79 16.43 -16.93
CA THR A 268 15.75 16.66 -15.92
C THR A 268 15.26 18.11 -15.95
N GLU A 269 16.17 19.09 -16.04
CA GLU A 269 15.84 20.52 -16.16
C GLU A 269 15.02 20.87 -17.42
N ARG A 270 15.25 20.15 -18.53
CA ARG A 270 14.45 20.31 -19.76
C ARG A 270 13.09 19.63 -19.69
N ALA A 271 12.96 18.60 -18.86
CA ALA A 271 11.76 17.81 -18.72
C ALA A 271 10.74 18.43 -17.76
N SER A 272 11.17 19.24 -16.78
CA SER A 272 10.32 19.93 -15.78
C SER A 272 9.55 21.15 -16.33
N GLY A 273 9.30 21.23 -17.64
CA GLY A 273 8.37 22.20 -18.25
C GLY A 273 6.89 21.91 -17.91
N PRO A 274 5.95 22.85 -18.16
CA PRO A 274 4.69 22.97 -17.41
C PRO A 274 3.65 21.84 -17.50
N ARG A 275 3.89 20.72 -18.21
CA ARG A 275 2.85 19.69 -18.45
C ARG A 275 3.38 18.26 -18.69
N ARG A 276 4.41 17.80 -17.99
CA ARG A 276 4.77 16.35 -18.02
C ARG A 276 5.10 15.84 -16.64
N GLY A 277 4.21 15.02 -16.09
CA GLY A 277 4.40 14.35 -14.81
C GLY A 277 5.72 13.56 -14.79
N THR A 278 6.54 13.83 -13.78
CA THR A 278 7.86 13.24 -13.52
C THR A 278 7.83 11.70 -13.44
N SER A 279 6.66 11.12 -13.14
CA SER A 279 6.42 9.67 -13.09
C SER A 279 6.70 8.96 -14.43
N CYS A 280 6.33 9.55 -15.57
CA CYS A 280 6.54 8.95 -16.89
C CYS A 280 8.03 9.01 -17.33
N LEU A 281 8.77 9.97 -16.77
CA LEU A 281 10.18 10.22 -17.08
C LEU A 281 11.10 9.21 -16.39
N PHE A 282 10.83 8.86 -15.12
CA PHE A 282 11.61 7.87 -14.37
C PHE A 282 11.52 6.48 -15.01
N GLU A 283 10.32 6.01 -15.37
CA GLU A 283 10.16 4.71 -16.02
C GLU A 283 10.82 4.66 -17.41
N SER A 284 10.82 5.78 -18.14
CA SER A 284 11.54 5.92 -19.41
C SER A 284 13.06 5.88 -19.22
N LEU A 285 13.60 6.63 -18.25
CA LEU A 285 15.03 6.65 -17.91
C LEU A 285 15.52 5.30 -17.38
N LYS A 286 14.75 4.68 -16.48
CA LYS A 286 14.95 3.32 -15.98
C LYS A 286 14.95 2.31 -17.13
N GLY A 287 14.02 2.44 -18.07
CA GLY A 287 14.00 1.67 -19.31
C GLY A 287 15.28 1.84 -20.13
N ILE A 288 15.71 3.08 -20.37
CA ILE A 288 16.92 3.40 -21.14
C ILE A 288 18.17 2.87 -20.43
N LEU A 289 18.31 3.08 -19.13
CA LEU A 289 19.42 2.59 -18.31
C LEU A 289 19.47 1.07 -18.28
N PHE A 290 18.32 0.39 -18.16
CA PHE A 290 18.26 -1.07 -18.23
C PHE A 290 18.68 -1.57 -19.61
N VAL A 291 18.26 -0.92 -20.69
CA VAL A 291 18.68 -1.28 -22.06
C VAL A 291 20.18 -1.08 -22.21
N GLN A 292 20.73 0.07 -21.79
CA GLN A 292 22.16 0.35 -21.87
C GLN A 292 23.01 -0.58 -20.99
N TYR A 293 22.55 -0.94 -19.81
CA TYR A 293 23.27 -1.84 -18.91
C TYR A 293 23.23 -3.29 -19.41
N ASN A 294 22.05 -3.81 -19.73
CA ASN A 294 21.89 -5.20 -20.19
C ASN A 294 22.47 -5.43 -21.58
N LEU A 295 22.61 -4.38 -22.39
CA LEU A 295 23.14 -4.43 -23.75
C LEU A 295 24.46 -3.66 -23.88
N LYS A 296 25.20 -3.48 -22.78
CA LYS A 296 26.45 -2.71 -22.73
C LYS A 296 27.52 -3.19 -23.73
N ASP A 297 27.48 -4.49 -24.06
CA ASP A 297 28.42 -5.15 -24.97
C ASP A 297 27.87 -5.28 -26.41
N MET A 298 26.71 -4.69 -26.68
CA MET A 298 26.05 -4.72 -27.99
C MET A 298 26.15 -3.35 -28.67
N SER A 299 26.60 -3.34 -29.93
CA SER A 299 26.59 -2.11 -30.72
C SER A 299 25.17 -1.74 -31.15
N CYS A 300 24.94 -0.48 -31.54
CA CYS A 300 23.65 -0.05 -32.09
C CYS A 300 23.24 -0.88 -33.33
N LYS A 301 24.20 -1.34 -34.13
CA LYS A 301 23.95 -2.22 -35.29
C LYS A 301 23.49 -3.61 -34.85
N ASP A 302 24.13 -4.17 -33.84
CA ASP A 302 23.78 -5.49 -33.31
C ASP A 302 22.43 -5.46 -32.60
N PHE A 303 22.12 -4.37 -31.91
CA PHE A 303 20.81 -4.15 -31.30
C PHE A 303 19.70 -4.00 -32.34
N HIS A 304 19.95 -3.25 -33.41
CA HIS A 304 19.00 -3.12 -34.52
C HIS A 304 18.75 -4.48 -35.19
N ALA A 305 19.81 -5.27 -35.43
CA ALA A 305 19.69 -6.63 -35.98
C ALA A 305 18.92 -7.57 -35.02
N TYR A 306 19.20 -7.49 -33.71
CA TYR A 306 18.48 -8.24 -32.68
C TYR A 306 16.98 -7.88 -32.65
N LEU A 307 16.64 -6.59 -32.70
CA LEU A 307 15.25 -6.12 -32.77
C LEU A 307 14.55 -6.68 -34.02
N LEU A 308 15.19 -6.59 -35.19
CA LEU A 308 14.65 -7.13 -36.45
C LEU A 308 14.42 -8.65 -36.40
N SER A 309 15.29 -9.38 -35.70
CA SER A 309 15.16 -10.83 -35.53
C SER A 309 14.01 -11.23 -34.57
N ASN A 310 13.60 -10.35 -33.66
CA ASN A 310 12.61 -10.64 -32.63
C ASN A 310 11.23 -10.04 -32.97
N ARG A 311 10.48 -10.71 -33.86
CA ARG A 311 9.15 -10.27 -34.31
C ARG A 311 8.14 -10.02 -33.18
N LYS A 312 8.21 -10.77 -32.07
CA LYS A 312 7.34 -10.54 -30.90
C LYS A 312 7.65 -9.23 -30.20
N LEU A 313 8.93 -8.90 -30.05
CA LEU A 313 9.35 -7.64 -29.43
C LEU A 313 9.02 -6.46 -30.33
N LEU A 314 9.27 -6.57 -31.64
CA LEU A 314 8.86 -5.57 -32.63
C LEU A 314 7.34 -5.31 -32.59
N GLY A 315 6.53 -6.36 -32.56
CA GLY A 315 5.08 -6.23 -32.44
C GLY A 315 4.63 -5.52 -31.16
N LYS A 316 5.36 -5.70 -30.04
CA LYS A 316 5.10 -4.96 -28.80
C LYS A 316 5.54 -3.50 -28.89
N ILE A 317 6.65 -3.21 -29.58
CA ILE A 317 7.17 -1.84 -29.77
C ILE A 317 6.27 -1.05 -30.72
N SER A 318 5.78 -1.66 -31.80
CA SER A 318 4.90 -1.00 -32.78
C SER A 318 3.43 -0.94 -32.34
N SER A 319 3.05 -1.71 -31.31
CA SER A 319 1.68 -1.72 -30.81
C SER A 319 1.35 -0.42 -30.07
N THR A 320 0.20 0.16 -30.40
CA THR A 320 -0.41 1.27 -29.66
C THR A 320 -0.95 0.84 -28.30
N ALA A 321 -1.02 -0.47 -28.00
CA ALA A 321 -1.48 -0.99 -26.71
C ALA A 321 -0.68 -0.47 -25.51
N LYS A 322 0.57 -0.02 -25.74
CA LYS A 322 1.43 0.61 -24.72
C LYS A 322 1.00 2.03 -24.32
N TYR A 323 0.11 2.65 -25.08
CA TYR A 323 -0.46 3.99 -24.82
C TYR A 323 -1.93 3.94 -24.38
N ARG A 324 -2.51 2.75 -24.14
CA ARG A 324 -3.93 2.59 -23.73
C ARG A 324 -4.34 3.34 -22.46
N TRP A 325 -3.39 3.85 -21.69
CA TRP A 325 -3.65 4.70 -20.53
C TRP A 325 -3.96 6.14 -20.94
N ALA A 326 -3.46 6.62 -22.08
CA ALA A 326 -3.76 7.95 -22.62
C ALA A 326 -5.21 8.01 -23.14
N ASP A 327 -5.72 6.92 -23.70
CA ASP A 327 -7.13 6.82 -24.14
C ASP A 327 -8.14 6.92 -22.97
N LYS A 328 -7.70 6.71 -21.72
CA LYS A 328 -8.56 6.83 -20.52
C LYS A 328 -8.63 8.25 -19.96
N GLU A 329 -7.58 9.05 -20.12
CA GLU A 329 -7.59 10.46 -19.70
C GLU A 329 -8.47 11.29 -20.64
N ASP A 330 -8.50 10.95 -21.94
CA ASP A 330 -9.39 11.58 -22.93
C ASP A 330 -10.89 11.20 -22.76
N GLU A 331 -11.20 10.08 -22.09
CA GLU A 331 -12.58 9.67 -21.76
C GLU A 331 -13.09 10.36 -20.48
N GLU A 332 -12.20 10.62 -19.50
CA GLU A 332 -12.53 11.38 -18.28
C GLU A 332 -12.69 12.89 -18.56
N GLU A 333 -11.86 13.50 -19.42
CA GLU A 333 -12.02 14.92 -19.81
C GLU A 333 -13.29 15.19 -20.63
N LYS A 334 -13.83 14.19 -21.34
CA LYS A 334 -15.10 14.32 -22.09
C LYS A 334 -16.35 14.15 -21.24
N GLN A 335 -16.23 13.53 -20.06
CA GLN A 335 -17.33 13.43 -19.11
C GLN A 335 -17.50 14.69 -18.25
N ASP A 336 -16.46 15.51 -18.12
CA ASP A 336 -16.52 16.79 -17.39
C ASP A 336 -16.96 17.99 -18.27
N GLU A 337 -17.10 17.83 -19.59
CA GLU A 337 -17.63 18.87 -20.50
C GLU A 337 -19.11 18.68 -20.89
N GLU A 338 -19.76 17.57 -20.49
CA GLU A 338 -21.19 17.30 -20.77
C GLU A 338 -22.12 17.25 -19.54
N ASP A 339 -21.66 17.60 -18.33
CA ASP A 339 -22.51 17.82 -17.14
C ASP A 339 -22.52 19.26 -16.62
#